data_AF-A0A453TC76-F1
#
_entry.id   AF-A0A453TC76-F1
#
_cell.length_a   1.000
_cell.length_b   1.000
_cell.length_c   1.000
_cell.angle_alpha   90.00
_cell.angle_beta   90.00
_cell.angle_gamma   90.00
#
_symmetry.space_group_name_H-M   'P 1'
#
loop_
_entity.id
_entity.type
_entity.pdbx_description
1 polymer ?
#
loop_
_entity_poly.entity_id
_entity_poly.type
_entity_poly.pdbx_seq_one_letter_code
_entity_poly.pdbx_strand_id
1 'polypeptide(L)'
;SALLTKAYQTAAVLFEVLKAVNVSQSVEVDQAILDTHNKIEEKKKLYVPYNILPLDPESTDQAIMQNPEIQAAVYALRNIRGLPWPKDKEQEKKQEKKPDEKKTDRDLLDWLQAMFGFQKDNVANQREHLILLLANVHIRQIPKPEQQSKLDDRALDYVMKKLFKSYKMWCKYLGRKSSLWLPTIQQEVQQRKLLYMGLYLLVWGEAANLRFMPECLCYIYHHMAFELYGMLAGNVSPMTGENVKPAYGGDEEAFLMKVVTPIYKVIEEEAHRSKTMKSKHSHWRNYDDLNEYFWKVDCFRLGWPMRADADFFKTPKFAYPNRLNGEERSAGSVHWMGKINFVEIRSFWHIFRSFDRMWIFLILSLQAMIIIAWNGGTPSDIFDAG
;
A
#
# COMPACT_ATOMS: atom_id res chain seq x y z
N SER A 1 11.64 -22.77 16.18
CA SER A 1 10.52 -22.29 15.36
C SER A 1 10.34 -23.12 14.09
N ALA A 2 11.25 -23.04 13.10
CA ALA A 2 11.07 -23.69 11.78
C ALA A 2 10.80 -25.23 11.76
N LEU A 3 11.44 -26.01 12.65
CA LEU A 3 11.18 -27.46 12.78
C LEU A 3 9.77 -27.77 13.26
N LEU A 4 9.26 -26.96 14.19
CA LEU A 4 7.94 -27.13 14.78
C LEU A 4 6.84 -26.73 13.78
N THR A 5 7.06 -25.63 13.04
CA THR A 5 6.18 -25.22 11.93
C THR A 5 6.08 -26.31 10.86
N LYS A 6 7.21 -26.91 10.46
CA LYS A 6 7.21 -28.04 9.53
C LYS A 6 6.47 -29.25 10.11
N ALA A 7 6.65 -29.56 11.39
CA ALA A 7 5.95 -30.67 12.04
C ALA A 7 4.42 -30.46 12.05
N TYR A 8 3.94 -29.25 12.37
CA TYR A 8 2.50 -28.93 12.32
C TYR A 8 1.94 -28.92 10.90
N GLN A 9 2.71 -28.42 9.91
CA GLN A 9 2.32 -28.51 8.50
C GLN A 9 2.19 -29.96 8.04
N THR A 10 3.18 -30.79 8.34
CA THR A 10 3.14 -32.22 8.03
C THR A 10 1.98 -32.92 8.73
N ALA A 11 1.73 -32.62 10.01
CA ALA A 11 0.61 -33.19 10.75
C ALA A 11 -0.76 -32.80 10.17
N ALA A 12 -0.93 -31.55 9.71
CA ALA A 12 -2.15 -31.11 9.04
C ALA A 12 -2.35 -31.83 7.69
N VAL A 13 -1.29 -31.98 6.90
CA VAL A 13 -1.35 -32.74 5.63
C VAL A 13 -1.66 -34.22 5.87
N LEU A 14 -1.03 -34.84 6.88
CA LEU A 14 -1.30 -36.23 7.26
C LEU A 14 -2.75 -36.43 7.70
N PHE A 15 -3.34 -35.45 8.39
CA PHE A 15 -4.75 -35.51 8.76
C PHE A 15 -5.69 -35.41 7.55
N GLU A 16 -5.41 -34.52 6.59
CA GLU A 16 -6.18 -34.45 5.33
C GLU A 16 -6.10 -35.76 4.54
N VAL A 17 -4.91 -36.38 4.49
CA VAL A 17 -4.73 -37.70 3.87
C VAL A 17 -5.52 -38.77 4.63
N LEU A 18 -5.46 -38.78 5.96
CA LEU A 18 -6.22 -39.71 6.80
C LEU A 18 -7.73 -39.58 6.55
N LYS A 19 -8.23 -38.35 6.49
CA LYS A 19 -9.65 -38.05 6.20
C LYS A 19 -10.05 -38.55 4.82
N ALA A 20 -9.23 -38.32 3.80
CA ALA A 20 -9.49 -38.81 2.44
C ALA A 20 -9.48 -40.35 2.35
N VAL A 21 -8.58 -41.01 3.08
CA VAL A 21 -8.51 -42.48 3.15
C VAL A 21 -9.73 -43.04 3.89
N ASN A 22 -10.12 -42.46 5.03
CA ASN A 22 -11.29 -42.89 5.79
C ASN A 22 -12.62 -42.72 5.01
N VAL A 23 -12.75 -41.63 4.24
CA VAL A 23 -13.90 -41.43 3.33
C VAL A 23 -13.96 -42.50 2.25
N SER A 24 -12.82 -42.91 1.69
CA SER A 24 -12.79 -43.98 0.67
C SER A 24 -13.03 -45.39 1.24
N GLN A 25 -12.78 -45.58 2.54
CA GLN A 25 -13.03 -46.85 3.25
C GLN A 25 -14.36 -46.89 4.01
N SER A 26 -15.18 -45.84 3.97
CA SER A 26 -16.45 -45.72 4.71
C SER A 26 -16.32 -45.94 6.24
N VAL A 27 -15.19 -45.50 6.81
CA VAL A 27 -14.90 -45.57 8.25
C VAL A 27 -14.89 -44.15 8.82
N GLU A 28 -15.67 -43.89 9.87
CA GLU A 28 -15.65 -42.59 10.55
C GLU A 28 -14.31 -42.35 11.26
N VAL A 29 -13.83 -41.10 11.24
CA VAL A 29 -12.60 -40.71 11.93
C VAL A 29 -12.90 -40.58 13.42
N ASP A 30 -12.11 -41.22 14.27
CA ASP A 30 -12.25 -41.15 15.72
C ASP A 30 -12.29 -39.70 16.24
N GLN A 31 -13.21 -39.43 17.17
CA GLN A 31 -13.39 -38.10 17.78
C GLN A 31 -12.10 -37.57 18.44
N ALA A 32 -11.29 -38.45 19.03
CA ALA A 32 -10.01 -38.09 19.62
C ALA A 32 -9.00 -37.55 18.59
N ILE A 33 -9.04 -38.05 17.35
CA ILE A 33 -8.17 -37.60 16.26
C ILE A 33 -8.67 -36.24 15.73
N LEU A 34 -9.99 -36.04 15.64
CA LEU A 34 -10.59 -34.75 15.32
C LEU A 34 -10.21 -33.67 16.35
N ASP A 35 -10.31 -34.00 17.64
CA ASP A 35 -9.94 -33.07 18.72
C ASP A 35 -8.43 -32.75 18.70
N THR A 36 -7.60 -33.73 18.35
CA THR A 36 -6.15 -33.54 18.21
C THR A 36 -5.81 -32.68 16.99
N HIS A 37 -6.53 -32.86 15.88
CA HIS A 37 -6.38 -32.02 14.70
C HIS A 37 -6.81 -30.58 14.98
N ASN A 38 -7.93 -30.36 15.67
CA ASN A 38 -8.36 -29.02 16.06
C ASN A 38 -7.30 -28.30 16.91
N LYS A 39 -6.69 -29.00 17.88
CA LYS A 39 -5.55 -28.48 18.65
C LYS A 39 -4.32 -28.19 17.78
N ILE A 40 -4.06 -29.01 16.77
CA ILE A 40 -2.95 -28.81 15.82
C ILE A 40 -3.23 -27.63 14.89
N GLU A 41 -4.46 -27.44 14.42
CA GLU A 41 -4.93 -26.30 13.63
C GLU A 41 -4.81 -25.00 14.42
N GLU A 42 -5.23 -24.99 15.68
CA GLU A 42 -5.02 -23.86 16.61
C GLU A 42 -3.53 -23.53 16.76
N LYS A 43 -2.69 -24.55 16.99
CA LYS A 43 -1.23 -24.40 17.07
C LYS A 43 -0.59 -24.00 15.73
N LYS A 44 -1.13 -24.41 14.60
CA LYS A 44 -0.65 -24.01 13.27
C LYS A 44 -0.94 -22.54 12.99
N LYS A 45 -2.10 -22.02 13.43
CA LYS A 45 -2.41 -20.59 13.38
C LYS A 45 -1.42 -19.75 14.20
N LEU A 46 -0.82 -20.32 15.25
CA LEU A 46 0.23 -19.68 16.04
C LEU A 46 1.58 -19.60 15.30
N TYR A 47 1.90 -20.54 14.41
CA TYR A 47 3.14 -20.55 13.62
C TYR A 47 2.91 -20.04 12.20
N VAL A 48 2.73 -18.72 12.05
CA VAL A 48 2.60 -18.09 10.74
C VAL A 48 3.94 -18.19 9.99
N PRO A 49 3.99 -18.72 8.74
CA PRO A 49 5.25 -19.10 8.08
C PRO A 49 6.24 -17.97 7.78
N TYR A 50 5.84 -16.71 7.91
CA TYR A 50 6.58 -15.56 7.37
C TYR A 50 6.98 -14.51 8.41
N ASN A 51 6.49 -14.62 9.65
CA ASN A 51 6.82 -13.70 10.72
C ASN A 51 7.96 -14.26 11.58
N ILE A 52 9.00 -13.46 11.76
CA ILE A 52 10.20 -13.76 12.56
C ILE A 52 9.93 -13.50 14.04
N LEU A 53 9.09 -12.52 14.37
CA LEU A 53 8.77 -12.17 15.75
C LEU A 53 7.62 -13.04 16.26
N PRO A 54 7.86 -13.86 17.28
CA PRO A 54 6.84 -14.71 17.84
C PRO A 54 6.09 -13.90 18.92
N LEU A 55 5.02 -13.25 18.50
CA LEU A 55 4.25 -12.33 19.35
C LEU A 55 3.24 -13.06 20.25
N ASP A 56 3.22 -14.40 20.19
CA ASP A 56 2.38 -15.25 21.01
C ASP A 56 2.89 -15.32 22.46
N PRO A 57 1.98 -15.45 23.45
CA PRO A 57 2.36 -15.51 24.87
C PRO A 57 3.29 -16.68 25.22
N GLU A 58 3.28 -17.77 24.45
CA GLU A 58 4.09 -18.97 24.68
C GLU A 58 5.53 -18.84 24.17
N SER A 59 5.80 -17.87 23.31
CA SER A 59 7.13 -17.64 22.72
C SER A 59 7.88 -16.44 23.30
N THR A 60 7.39 -15.90 24.42
CA THR A 60 8.02 -14.79 25.15
C THR A 60 9.48 -15.10 25.54
N ASP A 61 9.81 -16.38 25.73
CA ASP A 61 11.16 -16.83 26.13
C ASP A 61 12.17 -16.90 24.97
N GLN A 62 11.77 -16.64 23.72
CA GLN A 62 12.69 -16.66 22.59
C GLN A 62 13.70 -15.52 22.66
N ALA A 63 14.97 -15.78 22.30
CA ALA A 63 16.08 -14.82 22.44
C ALA A 63 15.82 -13.47 21.75
N ILE A 64 15.11 -13.45 20.62
CA ILE A 64 14.77 -12.20 19.92
C ILE A 64 13.81 -11.31 20.72
N MET A 65 12.93 -11.91 21.52
CA MET A 65 11.98 -11.21 22.38
C MET A 65 12.61 -10.69 23.68
N GLN A 66 13.86 -11.09 23.98
CA GLN A 66 14.62 -10.58 25.12
C GLN A 66 15.30 -9.23 24.84
N ASN A 67 15.31 -8.77 23.58
CA ASN A 67 15.88 -7.46 23.24
C ASN A 67 15.00 -6.33 23.82
N PRO A 68 15.56 -5.43 24.65
CA PRO A 68 14.79 -4.40 25.35
C PRO A 68 14.09 -3.43 24.38
N GLU A 69 14.65 -3.18 23.21
CA GLU A 69 14.07 -2.28 22.21
C GLU A 69 12.87 -2.89 21.49
N ILE A 70 12.90 -4.22 21.27
CA ILE A 70 11.76 -4.96 20.73
C ILE A 70 10.65 -4.99 21.77
N GLN A 71 10.96 -5.27 23.04
CA GLN A 71 9.99 -5.22 24.13
C GLN A 71 9.37 -3.84 24.28
N ALA A 72 10.17 -2.77 24.21
CA ALA A 72 9.70 -1.39 24.28
C ALA A 72 8.73 -1.05 23.14
N ALA A 73 9.03 -1.47 21.91
CA ALA A 73 8.15 -1.27 20.76
C ALA A 73 6.84 -2.07 20.87
N VAL A 74 6.92 -3.35 21.28
CA VAL A 74 5.75 -4.21 21.51
C VAL A 74 4.86 -3.61 22.61
N TYR A 75 5.44 -3.19 23.73
CA TYR A 75 4.71 -2.55 24.83
C TYR A 75 4.00 -1.27 24.37
N ALA A 76 4.68 -0.44 23.56
CA ALA A 76 4.09 0.79 23.02
C ALA A 76 2.90 0.51 22.10
N LEU A 77 2.96 -0.54 21.27
CA LEU A 77 1.84 -0.98 20.42
C LEU A 77 0.67 -1.59 21.22
N ARG A 78 0.91 -2.11 22.42
CA ARG A 78 -0.16 -2.64 23.29
C ARG A 78 -0.92 -1.56 24.06
N ASN A 79 -0.52 -0.29 23.93
CA ASN A 79 -1.23 0.82 24.55
C ASN A 79 -2.56 1.11 23.83
N ILE A 80 -3.61 0.33 24.11
CA ILE A 80 -4.96 0.47 23.54
C ILE A 80 -5.92 1.31 24.39
N ARG A 81 -5.39 2.09 25.35
CA ARG A 81 -6.20 2.86 26.30
C ARG A 81 -7.01 3.93 25.56
N GLY A 82 -8.32 4.01 25.85
CA GLY A 82 -9.20 5.05 25.30
C GLY A 82 -9.67 4.82 23.86
N LEU A 83 -9.36 3.67 23.24
CA LEU A 83 -9.81 3.38 21.87
C LEU A 83 -11.27 2.89 21.83
N PRO A 84 -12.10 3.44 20.92
CA PRO A 84 -13.47 2.98 20.73
C PRO A 84 -13.50 1.68 19.93
N TRP A 85 -13.89 0.57 20.53
CA TRP A 85 -13.99 -0.73 19.84
C TRP A 85 -15.38 -0.93 19.23
N PRO A 86 -15.50 -1.66 18.10
CA PRO A 86 -16.81 -2.05 17.57
C PRO A 86 -17.58 -2.95 18.55
N LYS A 87 -18.90 -2.74 18.66
CA LYS A 87 -19.79 -3.46 19.61
C LYS A 87 -19.73 -4.99 19.43
N ASP A 88 -19.60 -5.47 18.20
CA ASP A 88 -19.55 -6.91 17.89
C ASP A 88 -18.29 -7.56 18.50
N LYS A 89 -17.16 -6.86 18.42
CA LYS A 89 -15.86 -7.26 19.02
C LYS A 89 -15.84 -7.10 20.54
N GLU A 90 -16.71 -6.25 21.10
CA GLU A 90 -16.91 -6.12 22.55
C GLU A 90 -17.77 -7.25 23.12
N GLN A 91 -18.69 -7.81 22.33
CA GLN A 91 -19.49 -8.97 22.71
C GLN A 91 -18.66 -10.26 22.68
N GLU A 92 -17.80 -10.44 21.66
CA GLU A 92 -16.77 -11.50 21.65
C GLU A 92 -15.88 -11.42 22.91
N LYS A 93 -15.46 -10.22 23.28
CA LYS A 93 -14.67 -9.95 24.51
C LYS A 93 -15.38 -10.38 25.81
N LYS A 94 -16.71 -10.40 25.83
CA LYS A 94 -17.52 -10.83 26.97
C LYS A 94 -17.72 -12.35 26.97
N GLN A 95 -17.77 -12.98 25.81
CA GLN A 95 -17.93 -14.43 25.66
C GLN A 95 -16.60 -15.20 25.81
N GLU A 96 -15.47 -14.62 25.42
CA GLU A 96 -14.11 -15.17 25.61
C GLU A 96 -13.63 -15.20 27.08
N LYS A 97 -14.42 -14.67 28.03
CA LYS A 97 -14.13 -14.79 29.48
C LYS A 97 -14.42 -16.20 30.00
N LYS A 98 -13.79 -17.23 29.44
CA LYS A 98 -13.52 -18.46 30.20
C LYS A 98 -12.32 -18.22 31.12
N PRO A 99 -12.29 -18.74 32.35
CA PRO A 99 -11.27 -18.37 33.35
C PRO A 99 -9.82 -18.73 32.99
N ASP A 100 -9.60 -19.64 32.03
CA ASP A 100 -8.30 -20.30 31.81
C ASP A 100 -7.61 -19.99 30.46
N GLU A 101 -8.23 -19.20 29.57
CA GLU A 101 -7.56 -18.79 28.32
C GLU A 101 -6.78 -17.48 28.52
N LYS A 102 -5.44 -17.58 28.42
CA LYS A 102 -4.52 -16.42 28.47
C LYS A 102 -5.04 -15.30 27.56
N LYS A 103 -5.15 -14.09 28.11
CA LYS A 103 -5.48 -12.85 27.38
C LYS A 103 -4.81 -12.85 26.00
N THR A 104 -5.61 -12.85 24.93
CA THR A 104 -5.15 -12.45 23.61
C THR A 104 -4.69 -11.00 23.70
N ASP A 105 -3.37 -10.78 23.65
CA ASP A 105 -2.75 -9.46 23.76
C ASP A 105 -3.06 -8.62 22.50
N ARG A 106 -4.27 -8.06 22.44
CA ARG A 106 -4.69 -7.16 21.35
C ARG A 106 -3.85 -5.88 21.36
N ASP A 107 -3.56 -5.35 20.19
CA ASP A 107 -2.75 -4.16 20.01
C ASP A 107 -3.42 -3.06 19.14
N LEU A 108 -2.69 -1.96 18.92
CA LEU A 108 -3.15 -0.84 18.09
C LEU A 108 -3.49 -1.25 16.64
N LEU A 109 -2.80 -2.26 16.10
CA LEU A 109 -3.01 -2.70 14.72
C LEU A 109 -4.23 -3.62 14.61
N ASP A 110 -4.53 -4.41 15.64
CA ASP A 110 -5.80 -5.16 15.73
C ASP A 110 -6.99 -4.19 15.75
N TRP A 111 -6.83 -3.04 16.40
CA TRP A 111 -7.84 -2.00 16.38
C TRP A 111 -8.00 -1.39 14.99
N LEU A 112 -6.90 -1.02 14.32
CA LEU A 112 -6.93 -0.51 12.93
C LEU A 112 -7.57 -1.52 11.98
N GLN A 113 -7.26 -2.80 12.15
CA GLN A 113 -7.89 -3.89 11.40
C GLN A 113 -9.41 -3.90 11.61
N ALA A 114 -9.86 -3.87 12.85
CA ALA A 114 -11.28 -3.92 13.17
C ALA A 114 -12.06 -2.71 12.64
N MET A 115 -11.44 -1.53 12.60
CA MET A 115 -12.09 -0.31 12.11
C MET A 115 -12.13 -0.25 10.58
N PHE A 116 -11.01 -0.51 9.91
CA PHE A 116 -10.86 -0.29 8.47
C PHE A 116 -11.01 -1.57 7.61
N GLY A 117 -11.04 -2.75 8.21
CA GLY A 117 -11.24 -4.01 7.49
C GLY A 117 -10.01 -4.45 6.71
N PHE A 118 -8.80 -4.28 7.24
CA PHE A 118 -7.57 -4.78 6.61
C PHE A 118 -7.44 -6.32 6.70
N GLN A 119 -6.71 -6.91 5.76
CA GLN A 119 -6.44 -8.36 5.75
C GLN A 119 -5.60 -8.80 6.96
N LYS A 120 -5.91 -9.96 7.54
CA LYS A 120 -5.25 -10.52 8.74
C LYS A 120 -3.73 -10.68 8.53
N ASP A 121 -3.33 -11.23 7.40
CA ASP A 121 -1.91 -11.46 7.09
C ASP A 121 -1.16 -10.15 6.85
N ASN A 122 -1.79 -9.17 6.20
CA ASN A 122 -1.20 -7.85 6.03
C ASN A 122 -0.95 -7.17 7.39
N VAL A 123 -1.92 -7.26 8.31
CA VAL A 123 -1.78 -6.72 9.66
C VAL A 123 -0.65 -7.39 10.42
N ALA A 124 -0.57 -8.71 10.38
CA ALA A 124 0.50 -9.47 11.02
C ALA A 124 1.89 -9.10 10.46
N ASN A 125 2.02 -8.95 9.14
CA ASN A 125 3.27 -8.60 8.48
C ASN A 125 3.69 -7.15 8.81
N GLN A 126 2.76 -6.19 8.73
CA GLN A 126 3.07 -4.78 9.00
C GLN A 126 3.33 -4.50 10.48
N ARG A 127 2.72 -5.29 11.39
CA ARG A 127 3.01 -5.27 12.82
C ARG A 127 4.47 -5.58 13.09
N GLU A 128 4.95 -6.71 12.58
CA GLU A 128 6.34 -7.10 12.73
C GLU A 128 7.29 -6.06 12.11
N HIS A 129 6.98 -5.61 10.89
CA HIS A 129 7.78 -4.60 10.21
C HIS A 129 7.88 -3.29 11.02
N LEU A 130 6.77 -2.81 11.60
CA LEU A 130 6.78 -1.60 12.43
C LEU A 130 7.59 -1.78 13.71
N ILE A 131 7.45 -2.92 14.39
CA ILE A 131 8.23 -3.24 15.61
C ILE A 131 9.72 -3.24 15.30
N LEU A 132 10.13 -3.95 14.25
CA LEU A 132 11.53 -4.03 13.84
C LEU A 132 12.07 -2.68 13.39
N LEU A 133 11.27 -1.88 12.66
CA LEU A 133 11.66 -0.55 12.22
C LEU A 133 11.92 0.38 13.42
N LEU A 134 11.04 0.36 14.42
CA LEU A 134 11.18 1.15 15.64
C LEU A 134 12.38 0.69 16.47
N ALA A 135 12.51 -0.62 16.71
CA ALA A 135 13.62 -1.18 17.46
C ALA A 135 14.98 -0.84 16.81
N ASN A 136 15.08 -1.00 15.49
CA ASN A 136 16.31 -0.68 14.74
C ASN A 136 16.72 0.79 14.85
N VAL A 137 15.77 1.72 14.81
CA VAL A 137 16.06 3.15 14.99
C VAL A 137 16.39 3.46 16.44
N HIS A 138 15.70 2.83 17.39
CA HIS A 138 15.93 2.99 18.82
C HIS A 138 17.37 2.61 19.21
N ILE A 139 17.84 1.44 18.76
CA ILE A 139 19.22 0.97 18.98
C ILE A 139 20.25 1.98 18.44
N ARG A 140 20.01 2.57 17.27
CA ARG A 140 20.95 3.49 16.62
C ARG A 140 21.04 4.87 17.28
N GLN A 141 20.02 5.28 18.01
CA GLN A 141 19.97 6.63 18.62
C GLN A 141 20.47 6.67 20.07
N ILE A 142 20.55 5.52 20.75
CA ILE A 142 20.88 5.46 22.19
C ILE A 142 22.13 4.60 22.42
N PRO A 143 23.28 5.21 22.80
CA PRO A 143 24.50 4.47 23.12
C PRO A 143 24.53 3.81 24.52
N LYS A 144 23.49 3.94 25.35
CA LYS A 144 23.50 3.46 26.75
C LYS A 144 22.27 2.58 27.09
N PRO A 145 22.45 1.26 27.29
CA PRO A 145 21.35 0.30 27.47
C PRO A 145 20.82 0.17 28.92
N GLU A 146 21.33 0.92 29.90
CA GLU A 146 21.14 0.54 31.31
C GLU A 146 19.76 0.86 31.91
N GLN A 147 18.87 1.60 31.23
CA GLN A 147 17.55 1.89 31.77
C GLN A 147 16.63 2.46 30.69
N GLN A 148 15.88 1.61 29.97
CA GLN A 148 14.59 2.03 29.40
C GLN A 148 13.79 0.85 28.85
N SER A 149 12.76 0.46 29.60
CA SER A 149 11.67 -0.42 29.15
C SER A 149 10.64 0.30 28.27
N LYS A 150 10.91 1.56 27.88
CA LYS A 150 9.98 2.43 27.17
C LYS A 150 10.59 2.93 25.86
N LEU A 151 9.78 2.94 24.82
CA LEU A 151 10.15 3.46 23.49
C LEU A 151 10.42 4.96 23.55
N ASP A 152 11.62 5.39 23.15
CA ASP A 152 12.02 6.80 23.06
C ASP A 152 11.22 7.53 21.96
N ASP A 153 10.65 8.68 22.32
CA ASP A 153 9.91 9.56 21.42
C ASP A 153 10.79 10.08 20.26
N ARG A 154 12.12 10.18 20.44
CA ARG A 154 13.05 10.60 19.37
C ARG A 154 13.15 9.57 18.24
N ALA A 155 13.16 8.28 18.58
CA ALA A 155 13.17 7.20 17.61
C ALA A 155 11.84 7.19 16.83
N LEU A 156 10.73 7.37 17.55
CA LEU A 156 9.39 7.49 16.99
C LEU A 156 9.28 8.65 16.01
N ASP A 157 9.76 9.83 16.39
CA ASP A 157 9.73 11.04 15.56
C ASP A 157 10.58 10.91 14.31
N TYR A 158 11.74 10.25 14.42
CA TYR A 158 12.58 9.96 13.26
C TYR A 158 11.87 9.08 12.25
N VAL A 159 11.26 7.97 12.70
CA VAL A 159 10.51 7.06 11.82
C VAL A 159 9.31 7.78 11.20
N MET A 160 8.53 8.50 12.02
CA MET A 160 7.38 9.27 11.56
C MET A 160 7.77 10.30 10.49
N LYS A 161 8.86 11.05 10.70
CA LYS A 161 9.37 12.02 9.74
C LYS A 161 9.76 11.38 8.42
N LYS A 162 10.36 10.19 8.46
CA LYS A 162 10.78 9.45 7.26
C LYS A 162 9.58 8.89 6.49
N LEU A 163 8.64 8.24 7.16
CA LEU A 163 7.45 7.65 6.54
C LEU A 163 6.56 8.71 5.88
N PHE A 164 6.32 9.83 6.56
CA PHE A 164 5.41 10.88 6.07
C PHE A 164 6.08 11.94 5.19
N LYS A 165 7.35 11.78 4.79
CA LYS A 165 8.05 12.76 3.96
C LYS A 165 7.29 13.00 2.65
N SER A 166 6.97 11.94 1.91
CA SER A 166 6.26 12.02 0.63
C SER A 166 4.85 12.58 0.79
N TYR A 167 4.10 12.08 1.78
CA TYR A 167 2.75 12.57 2.07
C TYR A 167 2.70 14.07 2.42
N LYS A 168 3.65 14.56 3.24
CA LYS A 168 3.73 15.98 3.60
C LYS A 168 4.10 16.84 2.39
N MET A 169 4.98 16.35 1.50
CA MET A 169 5.30 17.04 0.25
C MET A 169 4.08 17.11 -0.67
N TRP A 170 3.34 16.02 -0.83
CA TRP A 170 2.10 15.98 -1.62
C TRP A 170 1.03 16.93 -1.07
N CYS A 171 0.80 16.95 0.25
CA CYS A 171 -0.13 17.89 0.88
C CYS A 171 0.28 19.35 0.63
N LYS A 172 1.58 19.66 0.77
CA LYS A 172 2.13 21.00 0.51
C LYS A 172 1.95 21.40 -0.96
N TYR A 173 2.21 20.47 -1.88
CA TYR A 173 2.06 20.68 -3.32
C TYR A 173 0.61 21.02 -3.70
N LEU A 174 -0.36 20.31 -3.11
CA LEU A 174 -1.80 20.58 -3.32
C LEU A 174 -2.36 21.75 -2.50
N GLY A 175 -1.53 22.43 -1.69
CA GLY A 175 -1.98 23.51 -0.80
C GLY A 175 -2.94 23.06 0.31
N ARG A 176 -2.88 21.79 0.73
CA ARG A 176 -3.75 21.22 1.77
C ARG A 176 -3.00 21.03 3.09
N LYS A 177 -3.72 21.18 4.20
CA LYS A 177 -3.21 20.83 5.53
C LYS A 177 -3.13 19.31 5.66
N SER A 178 -2.09 18.80 6.31
CA SER A 178 -1.96 17.37 6.58
C SER A 178 -3.02 16.88 7.58
N SER A 179 -3.57 15.69 7.36
CA SER A 179 -4.51 15.01 8.27
C SER A 179 -3.85 14.38 9.51
N LEU A 180 -2.60 14.77 9.81
CA LEU A 180 -1.82 14.28 10.95
C LEU A 180 -2.05 15.19 12.16
N TRP A 181 -3.13 14.97 12.89
CA TRP A 181 -3.51 15.80 14.05
C TRP A 181 -3.05 15.12 15.34
N LEU A 182 -2.10 15.74 16.04
CA LEU A 182 -1.58 15.22 17.31
C LEU A 182 -2.30 15.89 18.49
N PRO A 183 -2.61 15.15 19.57
CA PRO A 183 -3.23 15.72 20.76
C PRO A 183 -2.22 16.56 21.54
N THR A 184 -2.72 17.44 22.41
CA THR A 184 -1.87 18.24 23.31
C THR A 184 -1.29 17.40 24.47
N ILE A 185 -1.96 16.29 24.82
CA ILE A 185 -1.57 15.44 25.94
C ILE A 185 -0.43 14.50 25.52
N GLN A 186 0.74 14.67 26.12
CA GLN A 186 1.97 13.94 25.76
C GLN A 186 1.84 12.41 25.82
N GLN A 187 1.04 11.87 26.75
CA GLN A 187 0.80 10.43 26.87
C GLN A 187 0.03 9.83 25.68
N GLU A 188 -0.86 10.61 25.06
CA GLU A 188 -1.65 10.18 23.89
C GLU A 188 -0.92 10.44 22.56
N VAL A 189 0.06 11.35 22.56
CA VAL A 189 0.86 11.68 21.36
C VAL A 189 1.56 10.44 20.84
N GLN A 190 2.20 9.65 21.70
CA GLN A 190 2.90 8.44 21.29
C GLN A 190 1.96 7.42 20.65
N GLN A 191 0.83 7.15 21.31
CA GLN A 191 -0.22 6.25 20.79
C GLN A 191 -0.72 6.73 19.41
N ARG A 192 -0.96 8.03 19.25
CA ARG A 192 -1.50 8.59 18.01
C ARG A 192 -0.48 8.55 16.86
N LYS A 193 0.80 8.80 17.15
CA LYS A 193 1.88 8.63 16.16
C LYS A 193 1.97 7.18 15.67
N LEU A 194 1.87 6.22 16.59
CA LEU A 194 1.87 4.78 16.25
C LEU A 194 0.66 4.41 15.40
N LEU A 195 -0.54 4.89 15.73
CA LEU A 195 -1.75 4.67 14.92
C LEU A 195 -1.61 5.24 13.51
N TYR A 196 -1.10 6.46 13.35
CA TYR A 196 -0.89 7.05 12.03
C TYR A 196 0.13 6.27 11.20
N MET A 197 1.25 5.85 11.80
CA MET A 197 2.27 5.05 11.11
C MET A 197 1.77 3.65 10.78
N GLY A 198 1.07 3.00 11.71
CA GLY A 198 0.43 1.71 11.48
C GLY A 198 -0.55 1.78 10.32
N LEU A 199 -1.44 2.79 10.31
CA LEU A 199 -2.38 3.02 9.22
C LEU A 199 -1.65 3.21 7.88
N TYR A 200 -0.57 3.99 7.85
CA TYR A 200 0.20 4.20 6.62
C TYR A 200 0.81 2.90 6.08
N LEU A 201 1.40 2.10 6.96
CA LEU A 201 2.00 0.81 6.59
C LEU A 201 0.94 -0.20 6.15
N LEU A 202 -0.22 -0.24 6.79
CA LEU A 202 -1.34 -1.12 6.40
C LEU A 202 -1.88 -0.75 5.02
N VAL A 203 -2.09 0.54 4.76
CA VAL A 203 -2.47 1.05 3.43
C VAL A 203 -1.42 0.67 2.40
N TRP A 204 -0.14 0.89 2.68
CA TRP A 204 0.96 0.56 1.77
C TRP A 204 1.11 -0.96 1.51
N GLY A 205 0.85 -1.77 2.54
CA GLY A 205 0.92 -3.22 2.51
C GLY A 205 -0.15 -3.83 1.61
N GLU A 206 -1.41 -3.45 1.83
CA GLU A 206 -2.56 -4.00 1.11
C GLU A 206 -2.72 -3.42 -0.30
N ALA A 207 -2.39 -2.13 -0.50
CA ALA A 207 -2.44 -1.47 -1.80
C ALA A 207 -1.20 -1.77 -2.67
N ALA A 208 -0.66 -3.00 -2.61
CA ALA A 208 0.54 -3.39 -3.34
C ALA A 208 0.45 -3.11 -4.85
N ASN A 209 -0.73 -3.34 -5.43
CA ASN A 209 -1.00 -3.11 -6.85
C ASN A 209 -0.99 -1.62 -7.24
N LEU A 210 -1.12 -0.71 -6.28
CA LEU A 210 -1.17 0.75 -6.49
C LEU A 210 0.16 1.44 -6.15
N ARG A 211 1.22 0.71 -5.78
CA ARG A 211 2.51 1.29 -5.37
C ARG A 211 3.21 2.12 -6.45
N PHE A 212 2.88 1.88 -7.72
CA PHE A 212 3.35 2.71 -8.84
C PHE A 212 2.61 4.05 -8.97
N MET A 213 1.65 4.33 -8.10
CA MET A 213 0.88 5.57 -8.04
C MET A 213 1.00 6.21 -6.64
N PRO A 214 2.17 6.77 -6.27
CA PRO A 214 2.40 7.26 -4.91
C PRO A 214 1.47 8.40 -4.49
N GLU A 215 1.01 9.27 -5.41
CA GLU A 215 0.06 10.33 -5.09
C GLU A 215 -1.36 9.79 -4.89
N CYS A 216 -1.74 8.71 -5.60
CA CYS A 216 -2.95 7.95 -5.30
C CYS A 216 -2.92 7.37 -3.88
N LEU A 217 -1.78 6.79 -3.46
CA LEU A 217 -1.61 6.32 -2.09
C LEU A 217 -1.71 7.47 -1.07
N CYS A 218 -1.15 8.65 -1.39
CA CYS A 218 -1.27 9.83 -0.55
C CYS A 218 -2.73 10.29 -0.40
N TYR A 219 -3.52 10.24 -1.47
CA TYR A 219 -4.95 10.56 -1.45
C TYR A 219 -5.73 9.61 -0.54
N ILE A 220 -5.55 8.29 -0.72
CA ILE A 220 -6.20 7.26 0.11
C ILE A 220 -5.83 7.49 1.58
N TYR A 221 -4.54 7.64 1.87
CA TYR A 221 -4.07 7.87 3.23
C TYR A 221 -4.62 9.18 3.82
N HIS A 222 -4.70 10.25 3.03
CA HIS A 222 -5.19 11.55 3.49
C HIS A 222 -6.60 11.46 4.09
N HIS A 223 -7.49 10.75 3.39
CA HIS A 223 -8.87 10.57 3.83
C HIS A 223 -8.98 9.59 5.01
N MET A 224 -8.29 8.44 4.96
CA MET A 224 -8.31 7.49 6.07
C MET A 224 -7.72 8.08 7.36
N ALA A 225 -6.67 8.89 7.27
CA ALA A 225 -6.09 9.58 8.42
C ALA A 225 -7.04 10.63 9.00
N PHE A 226 -7.85 11.27 8.15
CA PHE A 226 -8.91 12.19 8.59
C PHE A 226 -10.04 11.44 9.30
N GLU A 227 -10.47 10.28 8.78
CA GLU A 227 -11.44 9.41 9.45
C GLU A 227 -10.91 8.90 10.79
N LEU A 228 -9.66 8.46 10.83
CA LEU A 228 -8.98 8.06 12.06
C LEU A 228 -9.03 9.17 13.11
N TYR A 229 -8.74 10.41 12.73
CA TYR A 229 -8.86 11.54 13.63
C TYR A 229 -10.30 11.72 14.15
N GLY A 230 -11.31 11.67 13.26
CA GLY A 230 -12.71 11.79 13.65
C GLY A 230 -13.17 10.71 14.62
N MET A 231 -12.73 9.46 14.42
CA MET A 231 -13.00 8.33 15.32
C MET A 231 -12.37 8.53 16.70
N LEU A 232 -11.11 8.97 16.75
CA LEU A 232 -10.39 9.21 18.00
C LEU A 232 -10.90 10.45 18.75
N ALA A 233 -11.52 11.41 18.05
CA ALA A 233 -12.13 12.59 18.66
C ALA A 233 -13.50 12.28 19.30
N GLY A 234 -14.02 11.05 19.15
CA GLY A 234 -15.34 10.69 19.66
C GLY A 234 -16.47 11.37 18.90
N ASN A 235 -16.25 11.73 17.63
CA ASN A 235 -17.29 12.32 16.82
C ASN A 235 -18.44 11.31 16.69
N VAL A 236 -19.63 11.75 17.06
CA VAL A 236 -20.87 11.00 16.84
C VAL A 236 -21.49 11.43 15.52
N SER A 237 -21.96 10.46 14.75
CA SER A 237 -22.72 10.72 13.54
C SER A 237 -23.98 11.51 13.91
N PRO A 238 -24.19 12.72 13.34
CA PRO A 238 -25.37 13.52 13.65
C PRO A 238 -26.68 12.86 13.21
N MET A 239 -26.63 11.86 12.33
CA MET A 239 -27.81 11.13 11.84
C MET A 239 -28.13 9.86 12.64
N THR A 240 -27.11 9.16 13.19
CA THR A 240 -27.32 7.87 13.86
C THR A 240 -27.09 7.92 15.37
N GLY A 241 -26.45 8.97 15.88
CA GLY A 241 -26.07 9.07 17.30
C GLY A 241 -24.99 8.07 17.74
N GLU A 242 -24.49 7.24 16.82
CA GLU A 242 -23.39 6.30 17.06
C GLU A 242 -22.03 6.93 16.72
N ASN A 243 -20.95 6.36 17.25
CA ASN A 243 -19.58 6.74 16.87
C ASN A 243 -19.41 6.67 15.34
N VAL A 244 -18.75 7.68 14.76
CA VAL A 244 -18.45 7.73 13.33
C VAL A 244 -17.69 6.46 12.93
N LYS A 245 -18.24 5.70 11.99
CA LYS A 245 -17.56 4.56 11.35
C LYS A 245 -16.83 5.06 10.10
N PRO A 246 -15.72 4.42 9.69
CA PRO A 246 -15.08 4.76 8.42
C PRO A 246 -16.04 4.54 7.24
N ALA A 247 -15.93 5.36 6.21
CA ALA A 247 -16.74 5.32 4.99
C ALA A 247 -16.76 3.92 4.34
N TYR A 248 -15.63 3.21 4.42
CA TYR A 248 -15.44 1.87 3.88
C TYR A 248 -15.30 0.79 4.95
N GLY A 249 -15.38 1.14 6.24
CA GLY A 249 -15.07 0.24 7.35
C GLY A 249 -16.22 -0.70 7.74
N GLY A 250 -15.92 -1.66 8.61
CA GLY A 250 -16.89 -2.53 9.28
C GLY A 250 -16.94 -3.98 8.80
N ASP A 251 -16.58 -4.27 7.56
CA ASP A 251 -16.57 -5.64 7.02
C ASP A 251 -15.13 -6.20 6.93
N GLU A 252 -14.98 -7.53 6.94
CA GLU A 252 -13.66 -8.15 6.65
C GLU A 252 -13.21 -7.81 5.21
N GLU A 253 -11.93 -7.48 5.05
CA GLU A 253 -11.30 -7.13 3.76
C GLU A 253 -11.94 -5.93 3.02
N ALA A 254 -12.66 -5.07 3.75
CA ALA A 254 -13.37 -3.96 3.16
C ALA A 254 -12.43 -2.93 2.49
N PHE A 255 -11.23 -2.73 3.02
CA PHE A 255 -10.24 -1.84 2.41
C PHE A 255 -9.81 -2.34 1.02
N LEU A 256 -9.39 -3.60 0.92
CA LEU A 256 -9.06 -4.23 -0.36
C LEU A 256 -10.23 -4.12 -1.34
N MET A 257 -11.42 -4.58 -0.94
CA MET A 257 -12.55 -4.71 -1.85
C MET A 257 -13.20 -3.39 -2.27
N LYS A 258 -13.29 -2.41 -1.35
CA LYS A 258 -14.03 -1.16 -1.59
C LYS A 258 -13.11 0.02 -1.95
N VAL A 259 -11.82 -0.03 -1.61
CA VAL A 259 -10.86 1.04 -1.92
C VAL A 259 -9.87 0.63 -3.01
N VAL A 260 -9.18 -0.49 -2.84
CA VAL A 260 -8.10 -0.90 -3.77
C VAL A 260 -8.67 -1.47 -5.06
N THR A 261 -9.62 -2.40 -4.98
CA THR A 261 -10.17 -3.12 -6.14
C THR A 261 -10.78 -2.19 -7.20
N PRO A 262 -11.57 -1.13 -6.86
CA PRO A 262 -12.11 -0.24 -7.89
C PRO A 262 -11.04 0.48 -8.69
N ILE A 263 -9.96 0.94 -8.04
CA ILE A 263 -8.84 1.60 -8.71
C ILE A 263 -8.06 0.59 -9.55
N TYR A 264 -7.82 -0.60 -9.00
CA TYR A 264 -7.14 -1.68 -9.71
C TYR A 264 -7.89 -2.10 -10.97
N LYS A 265 -9.22 -2.20 -10.93
CA LYS A 265 -10.03 -2.53 -12.11
C LYS A 265 -9.86 -1.53 -13.25
N VAL A 266 -9.73 -0.23 -12.96
CA VAL A 266 -9.42 0.78 -13.98
C VAL A 266 -8.07 0.49 -14.63
N ILE A 267 -7.06 0.16 -13.82
CA ILE A 267 -5.71 -0.17 -14.30
C ILE A 267 -5.73 -1.44 -15.15
N GLU A 268 -6.44 -2.48 -14.70
CA GLU A 268 -6.61 -3.74 -15.40
C GLU A 268 -7.30 -3.54 -16.76
N GLU A 269 -8.37 -2.75 -16.81
CA GLU A 269 -9.07 -2.41 -18.05
C GLU A 269 -8.16 -1.66 -19.03
N GLU A 270 -7.39 -0.67 -18.57
CA GLU A 270 -6.43 0.06 -19.42
C GLU A 270 -5.30 -0.84 -19.92
N ALA A 271 -4.77 -1.73 -19.05
CA ALA A 271 -3.74 -2.69 -19.40
C ALA A 271 -4.20 -3.73 -20.44
N HIS A 272 -5.44 -4.23 -20.30
CA HIS A 272 -6.02 -5.14 -21.29
C HIS A 272 -6.19 -4.45 -22.66
N ARG A 273 -6.59 -3.18 -22.67
CA ARG A 273 -6.77 -2.41 -23.93
C ARG A 273 -5.45 -2.19 -24.67
N SER A 274 -4.36 -1.98 -23.94
CA SER A 274 -3.01 -1.91 -24.51
C SER A 274 -2.63 -3.17 -25.29
N LYS A 275 -3.09 -4.35 -24.85
CA LYS A 275 -2.79 -5.64 -25.50
C LYS A 275 -3.70 -5.94 -26.71
N THR A 276 -5.00 -5.60 -26.62
CA THR A 276 -5.98 -5.98 -27.65
C THR A 276 -5.99 -5.02 -28.85
N MET A 277 -5.66 -3.75 -28.64
CA MET A 277 -5.78 -2.72 -29.67
C MET A 277 -4.39 -2.33 -30.18
N LYS A 278 -4.11 -2.57 -31.48
CA LYS A 278 -2.93 -1.98 -32.20
C LYS A 278 -3.10 -0.46 -32.38
N SER A 279 -3.62 0.24 -31.37
CA SER A 279 -3.75 1.68 -31.37
C SER A 279 -2.41 2.34 -31.07
N LYS A 280 -2.19 3.53 -31.62
CA LYS A 280 -1.05 4.39 -31.26
C LYS A 280 -0.99 4.53 -29.73
N HIS A 281 0.21 4.57 -29.17
CA HIS A 281 0.50 4.67 -27.71
C HIS A 281 -0.11 5.91 -27.01
N SER A 282 -0.81 6.77 -27.76
CA SER A 282 -1.60 7.91 -27.31
C SER A 282 -3.02 7.57 -26.83
N HIS A 283 -3.52 6.33 -27.06
CA HIS A 283 -4.94 5.99 -26.84
C HIS A 283 -5.25 5.23 -25.55
N TRP A 284 -4.23 4.90 -24.74
CA TRP A 284 -4.39 4.19 -23.47
C TRP A 284 -3.54 4.85 -22.37
N ARG A 285 -3.98 4.73 -21.12
CA ARG A 285 -3.33 5.35 -19.95
C ARG A 285 -2.41 4.35 -19.25
N ASN A 286 -1.24 4.81 -18.81
CA ASN A 286 -0.36 4.04 -17.92
C ASN A 286 -0.59 4.45 -16.44
N TYR A 287 0.06 3.76 -15.49
CA TYR A 287 0.07 4.12 -14.08
C TYR A 287 0.42 5.59 -13.85
N ASP A 288 1.37 6.13 -14.62
CA ASP A 288 1.78 7.53 -14.51
C ASP A 288 0.66 8.51 -14.88
N ASP A 289 -0.08 8.24 -15.96
CA ASP A 289 -1.21 9.07 -16.40
C ASP A 289 -2.37 9.02 -15.39
N LEU A 290 -2.61 7.86 -14.78
CA LEU A 290 -3.61 7.70 -13.72
C LEU A 290 -3.18 8.40 -12.43
N ASN A 291 -1.88 8.38 -12.13
CA ASN A 291 -1.31 9.00 -10.94
C ASN A 291 -1.34 10.53 -11.03
N GLU A 292 -1.18 11.10 -12.23
CA GLU A 292 -1.28 12.54 -12.47
C GLU A 292 -2.65 13.11 -12.07
N TYR A 293 -3.72 12.31 -12.12
CA TYR A 293 -5.02 12.74 -11.60
C TYR A 293 -4.93 13.24 -10.14
N PHE A 294 -4.08 12.60 -9.33
CA PHE A 294 -3.87 12.93 -7.91
C PHE A 294 -2.88 14.08 -7.68
N TRP A 295 -2.32 14.64 -8.75
CA TRP A 295 -1.50 15.87 -8.71
C TRP A 295 -2.37 17.13 -8.81
N LYS A 296 -3.63 16.99 -9.21
CA LYS A 296 -4.56 18.13 -9.32
C LYS A 296 -5.42 18.22 -8.08
N VAL A 297 -5.74 19.45 -7.65
CA VAL A 297 -6.66 19.69 -6.53
C VAL A 297 -8.06 19.12 -6.82
N ASP A 298 -8.39 18.95 -8.10
CA ASP A 298 -9.62 18.28 -8.54
C ASP A 298 -9.70 16.81 -8.14
N CYS A 299 -8.60 16.16 -7.71
CA CYS A 299 -8.63 14.78 -7.24
C CYS A 299 -9.63 14.60 -6.08
N PHE A 300 -9.82 15.61 -5.24
CA PHE A 300 -10.81 15.62 -4.15
C PHE A 300 -12.27 15.60 -4.63
N ARG A 301 -12.53 15.89 -5.92
CA ARG A 301 -13.85 15.68 -6.52
C ARG A 301 -14.19 14.19 -6.68
N LEU A 302 -13.20 13.30 -6.60
CA LEU A 302 -13.42 11.86 -6.53
C LEU A 302 -14.27 11.49 -5.32
N GLY A 303 -14.12 12.22 -4.21
CA GLY A 303 -14.87 12.02 -2.97
C GLY A 303 -14.32 10.90 -2.09
N TRP A 304 -14.88 10.82 -0.88
CA TRP A 304 -14.62 9.76 0.08
C TRP A 304 -15.90 9.49 0.89
N PRO A 305 -16.68 8.43 0.59
CA PRO A 305 -16.42 7.38 -0.42
C PRO A 305 -16.24 7.92 -1.84
N MET A 306 -15.34 7.30 -2.59
CA MET A 306 -15.09 7.53 -4.00
C MET A 306 -16.36 7.30 -4.82
N ARG A 307 -16.75 8.29 -5.61
CA ARG A 307 -17.96 8.25 -6.42
C ARG A 307 -17.72 7.45 -7.69
N ALA A 308 -18.54 6.42 -7.95
CA ALA A 308 -18.40 5.55 -9.11
C ALA A 308 -18.63 6.29 -10.46
N ASP A 309 -19.33 7.42 -10.43
CA ASP A 309 -19.59 8.29 -11.58
C ASP A 309 -18.46 9.31 -11.85
N ALA A 310 -17.41 9.33 -11.02
CA ALA A 310 -16.30 10.25 -11.18
C ALA A 310 -15.52 9.98 -12.47
N ASP A 311 -14.97 11.05 -13.05
CA ASP A 311 -14.25 10.99 -14.34
C ASP A 311 -13.04 10.04 -14.31
N PHE A 312 -12.47 9.80 -13.13
CA PHE A 312 -11.39 8.84 -12.91
C PHE A 312 -11.78 7.40 -13.31
N PHE A 313 -12.99 6.97 -12.94
CA PHE A 313 -13.49 5.61 -13.19
C PHE A 313 -14.14 5.44 -14.58
N LYS A 314 -14.36 6.53 -15.31
CA LYS A 314 -14.92 6.45 -16.67
C LYS A 314 -13.87 5.85 -17.61
N THR A 315 -14.20 4.75 -18.28
CA THR A 315 -13.44 4.22 -19.42
C THR A 315 -14.06 4.65 -20.75
N PRO A 316 -13.29 4.68 -21.87
CA PRO A 316 -13.80 5.16 -23.16
C PRO A 316 -14.91 4.32 -23.78
N LYS A 317 -15.14 3.09 -23.31
CA LYS A 317 -16.32 2.31 -23.72
C LYS A 317 -17.63 3.02 -23.36
N PHE A 318 -17.62 3.84 -22.29
CA PHE A 318 -18.74 4.69 -21.88
C PHE A 318 -18.68 6.10 -22.50
N ALA A 319 -17.50 6.58 -22.90
CA ALA A 319 -17.35 7.89 -23.54
C ALA A 319 -17.60 7.87 -25.06
N TYR A 320 -17.43 6.72 -25.71
CA TYR A 320 -17.72 6.51 -27.13
C TYR A 320 -18.46 5.18 -27.36
N PRO A 321 -19.78 5.10 -27.05
CA PRO A 321 -20.56 3.89 -27.29
C PRO A 321 -20.63 3.51 -28.78
N ASN A 322 -20.55 4.48 -29.69
CA ASN A 322 -20.75 4.29 -31.13
C ASN A 322 -19.55 4.74 -31.97
N ARG A 323 -18.55 3.87 -32.12
CA ARG A 323 -17.67 3.89 -33.31
C ARG A 323 -17.68 2.56 -34.09
N LEU A 324 -18.62 1.67 -33.78
CA LEU A 324 -18.85 0.44 -34.55
C LEU A 324 -20.01 0.57 -35.54
N ASN A 325 -20.99 1.45 -35.29
CA ASN A 325 -22.08 1.75 -36.22
C ASN A 325 -22.09 3.25 -36.52
N GLY A 326 -21.83 3.62 -37.77
CA GLY A 326 -21.65 4.99 -38.24
C GLY A 326 -22.91 5.85 -38.23
N GLU A 327 -23.40 6.19 -37.04
CA GLU A 327 -24.35 7.29 -36.86
C GLU A 327 -23.79 8.29 -35.85
N GLU A 328 -23.45 9.48 -36.35
CA GLU A 328 -23.15 10.67 -35.57
C GLU A 328 -24.40 11.05 -34.76
N ARG A 329 -24.47 10.59 -33.51
CA ARG A 329 -25.36 11.20 -32.52
C ARG A 329 -24.52 12.07 -31.60
N SER A 330 -24.94 13.32 -31.51
CA SER A 330 -24.36 14.40 -30.72
C SER A 330 -23.95 13.94 -29.33
N ALA A 331 -22.64 13.91 -29.10
CA ALA A 331 -22.02 13.52 -27.84
C ALA A 331 -22.40 14.54 -26.74
N GLY A 332 -23.36 14.17 -25.89
CA GLY A 332 -23.45 14.74 -24.56
C GLY A 332 -22.10 14.55 -23.87
N SER A 333 -21.56 15.64 -23.34
CA SER A 333 -20.22 15.78 -22.76
C SER A 333 -19.87 14.68 -21.74
N VAL A 334 -19.33 13.55 -22.20
CA VAL A 334 -18.66 12.57 -21.34
C VAL A 334 -17.16 12.86 -21.44
N HIS A 335 -16.68 13.75 -20.58
CA HIS A 335 -15.26 14.09 -20.51
C HIS A 335 -14.45 12.91 -19.96
N TRP A 336 -13.99 12.03 -20.86
CA TRP A 336 -12.95 11.07 -20.53
C TRP A 336 -11.61 11.79 -20.45
N MET A 337 -10.97 11.74 -19.28
CA MET A 337 -9.61 12.26 -19.12
C MET A 337 -8.64 11.35 -19.88
N GLY A 338 -8.21 11.82 -21.04
CA GLY A 338 -7.24 11.13 -21.88
C GLY A 338 -5.81 11.17 -21.33
N LYS A 339 -4.84 10.76 -22.15
CA LYS A 339 -3.42 10.81 -21.81
C LYS A 339 -2.97 12.28 -21.72
N ILE A 340 -2.45 12.69 -20.57
CA ILE A 340 -2.06 14.08 -20.31
C ILE A 340 -0.54 14.28 -20.53
N ASN A 341 0.25 13.20 -20.40
CA ASN A 341 1.67 13.23 -20.70
C ASN A 341 1.98 13.46 -22.18
N PHE A 342 3.14 14.09 -22.41
CA PHE A 342 3.74 14.27 -23.73
C PHE A 342 3.82 12.94 -24.47
N VAL A 343 3.03 12.80 -25.53
CA VAL A 343 3.18 11.70 -26.47
C VAL A 343 4.37 12.06 -27.35
N GLU A 344 5.49 11.35 -27.18
CA GLU A 344 6.62 11.48 -28.10
C GLU A 344 6.17 11.02 -29.50
N ILE A 345 5.82 11.97 -30.35
CA ILE A 345 5.55 11.70 -31.76
C ILE A 345 6.91 11.56 -32.43
N ARG A 346 7.49 10.35 -32.45
CA ARG A 346 8.66 10.08 -33.28
C ARG A 346 8.25 10.14 -34.75
N SER A 347 8.38 11.33 -35.33
CA SER A 347 8.35 11.52 -36.78
C SER A 347 9.72 11.22 -37.38
N PHE A 348 9.75 10.95 -38.69
CA PHE A 348 11.00 10.78 -39.45
C PHE A 348 11.98 11.96 -39.24
N TRP A 349 11.46 13.17 -39.03
CA TRP A 349 12.24 14.39 -38.79
C TRP A 349 13.04 14.39 -37.48
N HIS A 350 12.71 13.51 -36.52
CA HIS A 350 13.53 13.36 -35.31
C HIS A 350 14.93 12.82 -35.60
N ILE A 351 15.16 12.10 -36.71
CA ILE A 351 16.51 11.67 -37.12
C ILE A 351 17.39 12.90 -37.43
N PHE A 352 16.83 13.93 -38.05
CA PHE A 352 17.56 15.16 -38.36
C PHE A 352 17.91 15.96 -37.10
N ARG A 353 17.00 15.99 -36.12
CA ARG A 353 17.22 16.68 -34.84
C ARG A 353 18.18 15.93 -33.92
N SER A 354 18.09 14.60 -33.85
CA SER A 354 18.90 13.78 -32.93
C SER A 354 20.36 13.62 -33.40
N PHE A 355 20.61 13.76 -34.70
CA PHE A 355 21.95 13.67 -35.29
C PHE A 355 22.40 15.01 -35.89
N ASP A 356 21.98 16.12 -35.30
CA ASP A 356 22.30 17.49 -35.75
C ASP A 356 23.81 17.68 -36.05
N ARG A 357 24.67 17.18 -35.17
CA ARG A 357 26.14 17.22 -35.31
C ARG A 357 26.66 16.45 -36.52
N MET A 358 26.04 15.32 -36.86
CA MET A 358 26.41 14.53 -38.04
C MET A 358 26.06 15.29 -39.32
N TRP A 359 24.89 15.92 -39.36
CA TRP A 359 24.45 16.71 -40.51
C TRP A 359 25.33 17.95 -40.72
N ILE A 360 25.66 18.66 -39.63
CA ILE A 360 26.61 19.78 -39.68
C ILE A 360 27.97 19.33 -40.22
N PHE A 361 28.49 18.20 -39.73
CA PHE A 361 29.75 17.64 -40.22
C PHE A 361 29.70 17.33 -41.72
N LEU A 362 28.67 16.64 -42.20
CA LEU A 362 28.52 16.29 -43.62
C LEU A 362 28.45 17.53 -44.52
N ILE A 363 27.75 18.59 -44.09
CA ILE A 363 27.66 19.85 -44.85
C ILE A 363 29.02 20.55 -44.90
N LEU A 364 29.74 20.61 -43.78
CA LEU A 364 31.08 21.22 -43.72
C LEU A 364 32.11 20.43 -44.53
N SER A 365 32.08 19.09 -44.45
CA SER A 365 32.95 18.23 -45.26
C SER A 365 32.65 18.37 -46.75
N LEU A 366 31.37 18.45 -47.13
CA LEU A 366 30.98 18.70 -48.52
C LEU A 366 31.47 20.08 -48.99
N GLN A 367 31.31 21.11 -48.17
CA GLN A 367 31.81 22.45 -48.46
C GLN A 367 33.32 22.47 -48.64
N ALA A 368 34.07 21.80 -47.76
CA ALA A 368 35.52 21.67 -47.89
C ALA A 368 35.93 20.94 -49.18
N MET A 369 35.26 19.84 -49.52
CA MET A 369 35.52 19.10 -50.76
C MET A 369 35.22 19.94 -52.01
N ILE A 370 34.14 20.74 -52.01
CA ILE A 370 33.80 21.64 -53.12
C ILE A 370 34.88 22.73 -53.30
N ILE A 371 35.36 23.32 -52.21
CA ILE A 371 36.43 24.34 -52.25
C ILE A 371 37.71 23.74 -52.81
N ILE A 372 38.10 22.54 -52.37
CA ILE A 372 39.28 21.82 -52.87
C ILE A 372 39.13 21.51 -54.37
N ALA A 373 37.97 21.00 -54.78
CA ALA A 373 37.70 20.67 -56.17
C ALA A 373 37.73 21.90 -57.11
N TRP A 374 37.26 23.07 -56.64
CA TRP A 374 37.25 24.30 -57.43
C TRP A 374 38.63 24.98 -57.51
N ASN A 375 39.44 24.86 -56.46
CA ASN A 375 40.80 25.42 -56.42
C ASN A 375 41.86 24.50 -57.07
N GLY A 376 41.46 23.34 -57.60
CA GLY A 376 42.35 22.43 -58.34
C GLY A 376 43.39 21.71 -57.49
N GLY A 377 43.24 21.70 -56.17
CA GLY A 377 44.19 21.06 -55.24
C GLY A 377 43.84 19.61 -54.93
N THR A 378 44.86 18.82 -54.57
CA THR A 378 44.67 17.49 -53.98
C THR A 378 44.61 17.57 -52.46
N PRO A 379 43.85 16.69 -51.76
CA PRO A 379 43.73 16.74 -50.29
C PRO A 379 45.07 16.65 -49.54
N SER A 380 46.09 16.07 -50.18
CA SER A 380 47.46 15.95 -49.69
C SER A 380 48.16 17.31 -49.52
N ASP A 381 47.82 18.30 -50.35
CA ASP A 381 48.50 19.61 -50.37
C ASP A 381 48.24 20.43 -49.10
N ILE A 382 47.20 20.09 -48.32
CA ILE A 382 46.86 20.74 -47.04
C ILE A 382 47.75 20.22 -45.90
N PHE A 383 48.26 18.98 -45.99
CA PHE A 383 49.10 18.37 -44.95
C PHE A 383 50.59 18.62 -45.15
N ASP A 384 51.01 19.05 -46.34
CA ASP A 384 52.40 19.38 -46.68
C ASP A 384 52.78 20.85 -46.41
N ALA A 385 51.80 21.70 -46.05
CA ALA A 385 52.01 23.10 -45.69
C ALA A 385 52.15 23.33 -44.17
N GLY A 386 52.88 22.43 -43.49
CA GLY A 386 53.19 22.47 -42.06
C GLY A 386 54.64 22.87 -41.78
#